data_AF-A0A6A9TC84-F1
#
_entry.id   AF-A0A6A9TC84-F1
#
_cell.length_a   1.000
_cell.length_b   1.000
_cell.length_c   1.000
_cell.angle_alpha   90.00
_cell.angle_beta   90.00
_cell.angle_gamma   90.00
#
_symmetry.space_group_name_H-M   'P 1'
#
loop_
_entity.id
_entity.type
_entity.pdbx_description
1 polymer ?
#
loop_
_entity_poly.entity_id
_entity_poly.type
_entity_poly.pdbx_seq_one_letter_code
_entity_poly.pdbx_strand_id
1 'polypeptide(L)' 'EPEQFPGLVYRMDQPEVVILLFGSGKIVITGGKQTDDAEEAVEEIVERIEGLGLLG' A
#
# COMPACT_ATOMS: atom_id res chain seq x y z
N GLU A 1 0.55 -4.33 16.39
CA GLU A 1 1.90 -4.37 17.00
C GLU A 1 2.84 -5.12 16.06
N PRO A 2 4.05 -4.63 15.77
CA PRO A 2 5.00 -5.29 14.86
C PRO A 2 5.34 -6.73 15.26
N GLU A 3 5.13 -7.10 16.53
CA GLU A 3 5.24 -8.48 17.04
C GLU A 3 4.17 -9.43 16.48
N GLN A 4 3.03 -8.91 16.00
CA GLN A 4 1.92 -9.69 15.44
C GLN A 4 1.96 -9.73 13.90
N PHE A 5 2.44 -8.67 13.23
CA PHE A 5 2.57 -8.63 11.77
C PHE A 5 3.70 -7.67 11.36
N PRO A 6 4.63 -8.08 10.48
CA PRO A 6 5.83 -7.31 10.14
C PRO A 6 5.60 -6.20 9.08
N GLY A 7 4.35 -5.91 8.72
CA GLY A 7 4.01 -4.91 7.70
C GLY A 7 3.00 -3.86 8.17
N LEU A 8 3.00 -2.71 7.49
CA LEU A 8 1.96 -1.69 7.61
C LEU A 8 0.73 -2.15 6.81
N VAL A 9 -0.44 -2.12 7.46
CA VAL A 9 -1.73 -2.36 6.81
C VAL A 9 -2.37 -1.02 6.50
N TYR A 10 -2.53 -0.69 5.22
CA TYR A 10 -3.24 0.49 4.76
C TYR A 10 -4.54 0.07 4.06
N ARG A 11 -5.65 0.73 4.40
CA ARG A 11 -6.95 0.48 3.79
C ARG A 11 -7.31 1.70 2.96
N MET A 12 -7.56 1.48 1.68
CA MET A 12 -7.94 2.50 0.71
C MET A 12 -9.40 2.30 0.35
N ASP A 13 -10.16 3.39 0.32
CA ASP A 13 -11.59 3.34 0.00
C ASP A 13 -11.83 3.41 -1.52
N GLN A 14 -10.95 4.08 -2.26
CA GLN A 14 -11.02 4.24 -3.71
C GLN A 14 -9.62 4.11 -4.35
N PRO A 15 -9.34 3.02 -5.08
CA PRO A 15 -10.13 1.78 -5.15
C PRO A 15 -10.26 1.07 -3.79
N GLU A 16 -11.32 0.26 -3.60
CA GLU A 16 -11.57 -0.47 -2.34
C GLU A 16 -10.56 -1.62 -2.20
N VAL A 17 -9.39 -1.33 -1.61
CA VAL A 17 -8.28 -2.29 -1.49
C VAL A 17 -7.60 -2.21 -0.12
N VAL A 18 -6.89 -3.28 0.21
CA VAL A 18 -5.96 -3.35 1.35
C VAL A 18 -4.55 -3.50 0.82
N ILE A 19 -3.67 -2.62 1.29
CA ILE A 19 -2.24 -2.60 0.96
C ILE A 19 -1.45 -3.08 2.19
N LEU A 20 -0.56 -4.04 1.98
CA LEU A 20 0.43 -4.49 2.96
C LEU A 20 1.81 -4.00 2.50
N LEU A 21 2.39 -3.06 3.24
CA LEU A 21 3.71 -2.51 2.98
C LEU A 21 4.71 -3.09 3.98
N PHE A 22 5.77 -3.73 3.47
CA PHE A 22 6.83 -4.31 4.29
C PHE A 22 8.05 -3.39 4.33
N GLY A 23 8.83 -3.44 5.41
CA GLY A 23 10.06 -2.63 5.54
C GLY A 23 11.13 -2.88 4.47
N SER A 24 10.99 -3.96 3.68
CA SER A 24 11.83 -4.22 2.51
C SER A 24 11.43 -3.43 1.25
N GLY A 25 10.33 -2.67 1.29
CA GLY A 25 9.72 -2.02 0.13
C GLY A 25 8.79 -2.93 -0.68
N LYS A 26 8.62 -4.21 -0.29
CA LYS A 26 7.62 -5.08 -0.93
C LYS A 26 6.21 -4.57 -0.61
N ILE A 27 5.36 -4.55 -1.64
CA ILE A 27 3.95 -4.19 -1.54
C ILE A 27 3.10 -5.41 -1.94
N VAL A 28 2.02 -5.66 -1.20
CA VAL A 28 0.96 -6.60 -1.58
C VAL A 28 -0.36 -5.85 -1.57
N ILE A 29 -1.11 -5.93 -2.67
CA ILE A 29 -2.43 -5.29 -2.82
C ILE A 29 -3.46 -6.39 -2.98
N THR A 30 -4.57 -6.28 -2.26
CA THR A 30 -5.69 -7.25 -2.30
C THR A 30 -7.02 -6.54 -2.15
N GLY A 31 -8.10 -7.16 -2.65
CA GLY A 31 -9.46 -6.60 -2.65
C GLY A 31 -9.89 -5.99 -3.98
N GLY A 32 -8.93 -5.66 -4.86
CA GLY A 32 -9.20 -5.17 -6.20
C GLY A 32 -9.97 -6.18 -7.06
N LYS A 33 -10.83 -5.67 -7.95
CA LYS A 33 -11.64 -6.45 -8.89
C LYS A 33 -11.02 -6.46 -10.29
N GLN A 34 -10.21 -5.45 -10.60
CA GLN A 34 -9.53 -5.27 -11.87
C GLN A 34 -8.04 -5.04 -11.63
N THR A 35 -7.22 -5.23 -12.67
CA THR A 35 -5.79 -4.94 -12.62
C THR A 35 -5.52 -3.47 -12.33
N ASP A 36 -6.33 -2.60 -12.90
CA ASP A 36 -6.20 -1.15 -12.81
C ASP A 36 -6.36 -0.65 -11.37
N ASP A 37 -7.18 -1.33 -10.54
CA ASP A 37 -7.32 -1.03 -9.11
C ASP A 37 -5.97 -1.18 -8.37
N ALA A 38 -5.14 -2.12 -8.79
CA ALA A 38 -3.82 -2.31 -8.20
C ALA A 38 -2.83 -1.25 -8.68
N GLU A 39 -2.93 -0.83 -9.94
CA GLU A 39 -2.07 0.23 -10.50
C GLU A 39 -2.37 1.58 -9.81
N GLU A 40 -3.63 1.98 -9.73
CA GLU A 40 -4.07 3.20 -9.02
C GLU A 40 -3.63 3.19 -7.55
N ALA A 41 -3.79 2.05 -6.86
CA ALA A 41 -3.40 1.93 -5.46
C ALA A 41 -1.88 2.02 -5.24
N VAL A 42 -1.06 1.59 -6.21
CA VAL A 42 0.40 1.78 -6.16
C VAL A 42 0.74 3.26 -6.35
N GLU A 43 0.13 3.95 -7.31
CA GLU A 43 0.40 5.37 -7.57
C GLU A 43 0.09 6.21 -6.32
N GLU A 44 -1.11 6.05 -5.75
CA GLU A 44 -1.54 6.76 -4.54
C GLU A 44 -0.61 6.52 -3.33
N ILE A 45 -0.19 5.26 -3.09
CA ILE A 45 0.68 4.97 -1.94
C ILE A 45 2.10 5.49 -2.17
N VAL A 46 2.61 5.46 -3.40
CA VAL A 46 3.92 6.02 -3.73
C VAL A 46 3.92 7.54 -3.51
N GLU A 47 2.95 8.26 -4.07
CA GLU A 47 2.81 9.71 -3.87
C GLU A 47 2.69 10.07 -2.39
N ARG A 48 1.94 9.29 -1.62
CA ARG A 48 1.80 9.48 -0.17
C ARG A 48 3.14 9.34 0.57
N ILE A 49 3.90 8.29 0.27
CA ILE A 49 5.19 8.03 0.95
C ILE A 49 6.23 9.09 0.53
N GLU A 50 6.22 9.50 -0.74
CA GLU A 50 7.04 10.59 -1.27
C GLU A 50 6.72 11.92 -0.57
N GLY A 51 5.43 12.26 -0.43
CA GLY A 51 4.98 13.48 0.27
C GLY A 51 5.35 13.50 1.76
N LEU A 52 5.61 12.34 2.36
CA LEU A 52 6.12 12.21 3.73
C LEU A 52 7.65 12.23 3.82
N GLY A 53 8.37 12.27 2.69
CA GLY A 53 9.83 12.23 2.64
C GLY A 53 10.40 10.88 3.08
N LEU A 54 9.63 9.80 2.91
CA LEU A 54 10.00 8.44 3.32
C LEU A 54 10.54 7.60 2.15
N LEU A 55 10.43 8.10 0.92
CA LEU A 55 11.14 7.58 -0.25
C LEU A 55 12.47 8.33 -0.39
N GLY A 56 13.57 7.59 -0.44
CA GLY A 56 14.95 8.09 -0.54
C GLY A 56 15.80 7.23 -1.44
#